data_AF-A0A517XLJ5-F1
#
_entry.id   AF-A0A517XLJ5-F1
#
_cell.length_a   1.000
_cell.length_b   1.000
_cell.length_c   1.000
_cell.angle_alpha   90.00
_cell.angle_beta   90.00
_cell.angle_gamma   90.00
#
_symmetry.space_group_name_H-M   'P 1'
#
loop_
_entity.id
_entity.type
_entity.pdbx_description
1 polymer ?
#
loop_
_entity_poly.entity_id
_entity_poly.type
_entity_poly.pdbx_seq_one_letter_code
_entity_poly.pdbx_strand_id
1 'polypeptide(L)'
;MFPPSWYAAGLVSAESAADFTRYAAAAPDVSARAWRWAAARDWAEERAHLTADECRTLFALGAADPDANLGTALMCAALYQRGCPADVRAAAAAHPRLAVRRTARLVAGERPA
;
A
#
# COMPACT_ATOMS: atom_id res chain seq x y z
N MET A 1 -14.56 7.64 3.37
CA MET A 1 -13.74 6.47 3.80
C MET A 1 -12.42 6.42 3.04
N PHE A 2 -12.41 6.32 1.72
CA PHE A 2 -11.19 6.32 0.89
C PHE A 2 -10.91 7.72 0.30
N PRO A 3 -9.63 8.15 0.19
CA PRO A 3 -9.31 9.42 -0.45
C PRO A 3 -9.45 9.35 -1.98
N PRO A 4 -9.68 10.49 -2.68
CA PRO A 4 -9.86 10.51 -4.13
C PRO A 4 -8.73 9.85 -4.93
N SER A 5 -7.50 9.93 -4.44
CA SER A 5 -6.33 9.30 -5.07
C SER A 5 -6.44 7.79 -5.19
N TRP A 6 -7.18 7.11 -4.30
CA TRP A 6 -7.36 5.66 -4.35
C TRP A 6 -8.33 5.25 -5.48
N TYR A 7 -9.35 6.06 -5.76
CA TYR A 7 -10.24 5.86 -6.90
C TYR A 7 -9.51 6.13 -8.22
N ALA A 8 -8.74 7.22 -8.28
CA ALA A 8 -7.95 7.57 -9.46
C ALA A 8 -6.91 6.49 -9.81
N ALA A 9 -6.35 5.82 -8.79
CA ALA A 9 -5.44 4.70 -8.95
C ALA A 9 -6.12 3.36 -9.29
N GLY A 10 -7.46 3.30 -9.30
CA GLY A 10 -8.20 2.05 -9.47
C GLY A 10 -8.02 1.06 -8.31
N LEU A 11 -7.56 1.52 -7.15
CA LEU A 11 -7.38 0.69 -5.95
C LEU A 11 -8.72 0.37 -5.28
N VAL A 12 -9.69 1.27 -5.43
CA VAL A 12 -11.09 1.02 -5.10
C VAL A 12 -11.99 1.49 -6.25
N SER A 13 -13.08 0.77 -6.49
CA SER A 13 -14.18 1.20 -7.34
C SER A 13 -15.28 1.82 -6.47
N ALA A 14 -16.29 2.43 -7.10
CA ALA A 14 -17.47 2.92 -6.36
C ALA A 14 -18.20 1.76 -5.65
N GLU A 15 -18.26 0.60 -6.29
CA GLU A 15 -18.88 -0.62 -5.74
C GLU A 15 -18.10 -1.15 -4.54
N SER A 16 -16.79 -1.37 -4.68
CA SER A 16 -15.99 -1.89 -3.55
C SER A 16 -15.93 -0.90 -2.39
N ALA A 17 -15.92 0.41 -2.67
CA ALA A 17 -16.00 1.43 -1.63
C ALA A 17 -17.33 1.41 -0.86
N ALA A 18 -18.45 1.14 -1.54
CA ALA A 18 -19.76 0.97 -0.89
C ALA A 18 -19.77 -0.28 -0.01
N ASP A 19 -19.17 -1.37 -0.46
CA ASP A 19 -19.04 -2.61 0.32
C ASP A 19 -18.21 -2.41 1.58
N PHE A 20 -17.02 -1.82 1.46
CA PHE A 20 -16.19 -1.50 2.61
C PHE A 20 -16.87 -0.53 3.58
N THR A 21 -17.68 0.41 3.09
CA THR A 21 -18.46 1.31 3.95
C THR A 21 -19.51 0.54 4.74
N ARG A 22 -20.19 -0.41 4.10
CA ARG A 22 -21.16 -1.29 4.75
C ARG A 22 -20.51 -2.22 5.77
N TYR A 23 -19.35 -2.81 5.46
CA TYR A 23 -18.60 -3.62 6.42
C TYR A 23 -18.09 -2.80 7.62
N ALA A 24 -17.62 -1.58 7.38
CA ALA A 24 -17.20 -0.69 8.45
C ALA A 24 -18.36 -0.30 9.38
N ALA A 25 -19.56 -0.07 8.83
CA ALA A 25 -20.75 0.21 9.63
C ALA A 25 -21.18 -1.01 10.50
N ALA A 26 -20.95 -2.23 10.02
CA ALA A 26 -21.26 -3.46 10.74
C ALA A 26 -20.23 -3.83 11.83
N ALA A 27 -19.04 -3.22 11.82
CA ALA A 27 -17.98 -3.45 12.80
C ALA A 27 -17.38 -2.12 13.29
N PRO A 28 -18.10 -1.37 14.14
CA PRO A 28 -17.72 -0.01 14.54
C PRO A 28 -16.40 0.05 15.33
N ASP A 29 -16.00 -1.05 15.98
CA ASP A 29 -14.74 -1.14 16.73
C ASP A 29 -13.51 -1.28 15.82
N VAL A 30 -13.71 -1.56 14.52
CA VAL A 30 -12.62 -1.69 13.55
C VAL A 30 -12.32 -0.33 12.93
N SER A 31 -11.11 0.18 13.19
CA SER A 31 -10.67 1.47 12.67
C SER A 31 -10.76 1.56 11.13
N ALA A 32 -11.06 2.77 10.62
CA ALA A 32 -11.06 3.03 9.17
C ALA A 32 -9.72 2.66 8.49
N ARG A 33 -8.60 2.75 9.21
CA ARG A 33 -7.27 2.31 8.75
C ARG A 33 -7.24 0.82 8.40
N ALA A 34 -7.85 -0.03 9.22
CA ALA A 34 -7.87 -1.48 8.99
C ALA A 34 -8.65 -1.84 7.72
N TRP A 35 -9.77 -1.16 7.48
CA TRP A 35 -10.54 -1.34 6.26
C TRP A 35 -9.84 -0.81 5.01
N ARG A 36 -9.15 0.33 5.12
CA ARG A 36 -8.29 0.83 4.03
C ARG A 36 -7.18 -0.15 3.70
N TRP A 37 -6.54 -0.72 4.72
CA TRP A 37 -5.55 -1.77 4.52
C TRP A 37 -6.14 -3.01 3.85
N ALA A 38 -7.33 -3.46 4.27
CA ALA A 38 -8.02 -4.58 3.66
C ALA A 38 -8.28 -4.33 2.16
N ALA A 39 -8.81 -3.15 1.80
CA ALA A 39 -9.03 -2.80 0.39
C ALA A 39 -7.75 -2.83 -0.46
N ALA A 40 -6.63 -2.31 0.07
CA ALA A 40 -5.36 -2.35 -0.65
C ALA A 40 -4.79 -3.77 -0.80
N ARG A 41 -5.00 -4.62 0.21
CA ARG A 41 -4.60 -6.03 0.14
C ARG A 41 -5.46 -6.79 -0.87
N ASP A 42 -6.79 -6.65 -0.80
CA ASP A 42 -7.71 -7.32 -1.72
C ASP A 42 -7.42 -6.91 -3.18
N TRP A 43 -7.21 -5.62 -3.43
CA TRP A 43 -6.78 -5.11 -4.74
C TRP A 43 -5.47 -5.74 -5.24
N ALA A 44 -4.50 -5.97 -4.34
CA ALA A 44 -3.23 -6.58 -4.69
C ALA A 44 -3.33 -8.10 -4.87
N GLU A 45 -4.20 -8.78 -4.12
CA GLU A 45 -4.41 -10.23 -4.19
C GLU A 45 -5.21 -10.64 -5.44
N GLU A 46 -6.14 -9.81 -5.88
CA GLU A 46 -6.86 -9.97 -7.16
C GLU A 46 -5.91 -9.93 -8.37
N ARG A 47 -4.71 -9.37 -8.21
CA ARG A 47 -3.66 -9.31 -9.20
C ARG A 47 -2.61 -10.35 -8.86
N ALA A 48 -2.53 -11.44 -9.63
CA ALA A 48 -1.54 -12.51 -9.39
C ALA A 48 -0.14 -11.96 -9.07
N HIS A 49 0.31 -10.95 -9.82
CA HIS A 49 1.48 -10.12 -9.50
C HIS A 49 1.20 -8.66 -9.88
N LEU A 50 1.63 -7.72 -9.03
CA LEU A 50 1.61 -6.30 -9.40
C LEU A 50 2.63 -6.04 -10.53
N THR A 51 2.19 -5.30 -11.53
CA THR A 51 3.06 -4.71 -12.55
C THR A 51 3.99 -3.66 -11.95
N ALA A 52 5.00 -3.23 -12.72
CA ALA A 52 5.90 -2.16 -12.29
C ALA A 52 5.15 -0.84 -12.00
N ASP A 53 4.16 -0.52 -12.82
CA ASP A 53 3.34 0.70 -12.65
C ASP A 53 2.43 0.59 -11.43
N GLU A 54 1.80 -0.56 -11.21
CA GLU A 54 1.01 -0.81 -10.00
C GLU A 54 1.85 -0.74 -8.72
N CYS A 55 3.10 -1.21 -8.76
CA CYS A 55 4.04 -1.03 -7.66
C CYS A 55 4.35 0.45 -7.40
N ARG A 56 4.61 1.24 -8.45
CA ARG A 56 4.83 2.69 -8.34
C ARG A 56 3.60 3.38 -7.76
N THR A 57 2.42 3.04 -8.25
CA THR A 57 1.15 3.59 -7.79
C THR A 57 0.93 3.28 -6.31
N LEU A 58 1.07 2.02 -5.89
CA LEU A 58 0.90 1.63 -4.49
C LEU A 58 1.91 2.32 -3.56
N PHE A 59 3.17 2.43 -4.01
CA PHE A 59 4.21 3.15 -3.27
C PHE A 59 3.90 4.65 -3.15
N ALA A 60 3.49 5.30 -4.24
CA ALA A 60 3.13 6.72 -4.26
C ALA A 60 1.91 7.01 -3.39
N LEU A 61 0.89 6.16 -3.44
CA LEU A 61 -0.27 6.25 -2.55
C LEU A 61 0.15 6.15 -1.08
N GLY A 62 1.04 5.21 -0.74
CA GLY A 62 1.55 5.08 0.61
C GLY A 62 2.40 6.28 1.06
N ALA A 63 3.19 6.87 0.17
CA ALA A 63 3.95 8.07 0.46
C ALA A 63 3.04 9.29 0.74
N ALA A 64 1.94 9.41 0.00
CA ALA A 64 0.97 10.50 0.13
C ALA A 64 -0.10 10.27 1.22
N ASP A 65 -0.20 9.08 1.81
CA ASP A 65 -1.23 8.78 2.81
C ASP A 65 -1.00 9.60 4.09
N PRO A 66 -2.03 10.30 4.61
CA PRO A 66 -1.92 11.08 5.85
C PRO A 66 -1.74 10.21 7.10
N ASP A 67 -2.18 8.93 7.06
CA ASP A 67 -1.91 7.98 8.12
C ASP A 67 -0.53 7.35 7.88
N ALA A 68 0.46 7.76 8.68
CA ALA A 68 1.85 7.32 8.51
C ALA A 68 2.01 5.79 8.64
N ASN A 69 1.17 5.11 9.43
CA ASN A 69 1.25 3.67 9.62
C ASN A 69 0.68 2.94 8.40
N LEU A 70 -0.49 3.36 7.91
CA LEU A 70 -1.08 2.86 6.68
C LEU A 70 -0.15 3.11 5.50
N GLY A 71 0.33 4.35 5.35
CA GLY A 71 1.24 4.73 4.29
C GLY A 71 2.52 3.91 4.28
N THR A 72 3.10 3.67 5.46
CA THR A 72 4.25 2.75 5.61
C THR A 72 3.89 1.34 5.15
N ALA A 73 2.74 0.80 5.56
CA ALA A 73 2.31 -0.54 5.19
C ALA A 73 2.14 -0.69 3.66
N LEU A 74 1.50 0.28 2.99
CA LEU A 74 1.33 0.27 1.53
C LEU A 74 2.68 0.30 0.80
N MET A 75 3.59 1.18 1.23
CA MET A 75 4.93 1.26 0.65
C MET A 75 5.71 -0.05 0.82
N CYS A 76 5.66 -0.66 2.01
CA CYS A 76 6.31 -1.94 2.25
C CYS A 76 5.67 -3.07 1.43
N ALA A 77 4.33 -3.07 1.29
CA ALA A 77 3.62 -4.03 0.45
C ALA A 77 4.05 -3.95 -1.01
N ALA A 78 4.24 -2.73 -1.55
CA ALA A 78 4.80 -2.53 -2.88
C ALA A 78 6.23 -3.11 -3.01
N LEU A 79 7.09 -2.92 -2.01
CA LEU A 79 8.48 -3.42 -2.03
C LEU A 79 8.58 -4.94 -1.98
N TYR A 80 7.63 -5.62 -1.31
CA TYR A 80 7.59 -7.08 -1.26
C TYR A 80 7.14 -7.73 -2.56
N GLN A 81 6.61 -6.96 -3.52
CA GLN A 81 6.29 -7.48 -4.84
C GLN A 81 7.57 -7.86 -5.59
N ARG A 82 7.58 -9.07 -6.16
CA ARG A 82 8.72 -9.57 -6.95
C ARG A 82 9.03 -8.66 -8.13
N GLY A 83 7.99 -8.13 -8.79
CA GLY A 83 8.10 -7.21 -9.92
C GLY A 83 8.37 -5.74 -9.56
N CYS A 84 8.57 -5.40 -8.28
CA CYS A 84 8.76 -4.01 -7.87
C CYS A 84 10.05 -3.44 -8.49
N PRO A 85 9.96 -2.33 -9.25
CA PRO A 85 11.05 -1.88 -10.11
C PRO A 85 12.15 -1.17 -9.31
N ALA A 86 13.34 -1.10 -9.89
CA ALA A 86 14.53 -0.59 -9.21
C ALA A 86 14.41 0.87 -8.77
N ASP A 87 13.69 1.70 -9.51
CA ASP A 87 13.43 3.11 -9.17
C ASP A 87 12.64 3.25 -7.87
N VAL A 88 11.62 2.40 -7.66
CA VAL A 88 10.85 2.37 -6.40
C VAL A 88 11.72 1.90 -5.23
N ARG A 89 12.58 0.89 -5.45
CA ARG A 89 13.51 0.40 -4.42
C ARG A 89 14.54 1.47 -4.04
N ALA A 90 15.07 2.20 -5.01
CA ALA A 90 16.00 3.32 -4.77
C ALA A 90 15.33 4.46 -3.99
N ALA A 91 14.09 4.83 -4.37
CA ALA A 91 13.31 5.82 -3.63
C ALA A 91 13.04 5.37 -2.18
N ALA A 92 12.74 4.08 -1.97
CA ALA A 92 12.53 3.51 -0.65
C ALA A 92 13.78 3.54 0.24
N ALA A 93 14.97 3.29 -0.33
CA ALA A 93 16.23 3.32 0.41
C ALA A 93 16.56 4.72 0.97
N ALA A 94 16.14 5.77 0.27
CA ALA A 94 16.31 7.17 0.69
C ALA A 94 15.14 7.71 1.52
N HIS A 95 14.07 6.93 1.74
CA HIS A 95 12.83 7.44 2.32
C HIS A 95 12.98 7.81 3.81
N PRO A 96 12.34 8.89 4.33
CA PRO A 96 12.48 9.29 5.74
C PRO A 96 11.91 8.27 6.74
N ARG A 97 10.95 7.44 6.33
CA ARG A 97 10.34 6.39 7.19
C ARG A 97 11.30 5.21 7.35
N LEU A 98 11.76 4.96 8.59
CA LEU A 98 12.75 3.92 8.91
C LEU A 98 12.33 2.51 8.45
N ALA A 99 11.05 2.15 8.65
CA ALA A 99 10.53 0.85 8.25
C ALA A 99 10.64 0.63 6.73
N VAL A 100 10.34 1.65 5.93
CA VAL A 100 10.47 1.61 4.46
C VAL A 100 11.93 1.37 4.05
N ARG A 101 12.88 2.09 4.65
CA ARG A 101 14.32 1.87 4.38
C ARG A 101 14.76 0.46 4.75
N ARG A 102 14.33 -0.04 5.92
CA ARG A 102 14.66 -1.41 6.37
C ARG A 102 14.09 -2.45 5.41
N THR A 103 12.84 -2.30 4.98
CA THR A 103 12.23 -3.18 3.99
C THR A 103 13.01 -3.15 2.67
N ALA A 104 13.41 -1.97 2.18
CA ALA A 104 14.22 -1.85 0.95
C ALA A 104 15.53 -2.66 1.01
N ARG A 105 16.23 -2.63 2.16
CA ARG A 105 17.45 -3.43 2.38
C ARG A 105 17.17 -4.93 2.41
N LEU A 106 16.12 -5.33 3.13
CA LEU A 106 15.72 -6.75 3.23
C LEU A 106 15.40 -7.34 1.86
N VAL A 107 14.63 -6.62 1.03
CA VAL A 107 14.25 -7.10 -0.31
C VAL A 107 15.41 -7.02 -1.32
N ALA A 108 16.47 -6.27 -1.00
CA ALA A 108 17.73 -6.26 -1.76
C ALA A 108 18.69 -7.40 -1.34
N GLY A 109 18.35 -8.19 -0.31
CA GLY A 109 19.22 -9.24 0.21
C GLY A 109 20.36 -8.74 1.11
N GLU A 110 20.31 -7.48 1.55
CA GLU A 110 21.27 -6.93 2.49
C GLU A 110 20.96 -7.45 3.90
N ARG A 111 21.93 -8.10 4.55
CA ARG A 111 21.76 -8.56 5.94
C ARG A 111 21.61 -7.34 6.88
N PRO A 112 20.64 -7.34 7.81
CA PRO A 112 20.55 -6.29 8.80
C PRO A 112 21.80 -6.32 9.70
N ALA A 113 22.44 -5.17 9.85
CA ALA A 113 23.49 -4.93 10.83
C ALA A 113 22.91 -4.90 12.26
#